data_AF-A0A536Q4J2-F1
#
_entry.id   AF-A0A536Q4J2-F1
#
_cell.length_a   1.000
_cell.length_b   1.000
_cell.length_c   1.000
_cell.angle_alpha   90.00
_cell.angle_beta   90.00
_cell.angle_gamma   90.00
#
_symmetry.space_group_name_H-M   'P 1'
#
loop_
_entity.id
_entity.type
_entity.pdbx_description
1 polymer ?
#
loop_
_entity_poly.entity_id
_entity_poly.type
_entity_poly.pdbx_seq_one_letter_code
_entity_poly.pdbx_strand_id
1 'polypeptide(L)'
;MHDPARPRLRDADASAASPGSAAPGRRAGLDRVWAHHRSSFGIDPPTVRHASGRGHSVAQPGGGTCVVARRRGGEPGALPDRIDGVVVGQGPAHEAAAPGAGGGATGRRPQVTPEDQVSIAVPTGVLLDGALALLAKSGLARLSAEELGRQLLIDGGALRVILVRPTDVPAYVDHGAADLGIVGKDILWETPGSHYELIDLRFGGCRLVLAVPDASGFNGPQTWPPMMRVATKYPRTAVTWFEARGQAVEVVRLHGSVELAPQVGLVDGIIDLTATGRTLRDNRLRIIAVLGSSTARLIANQASLKTRTAAVQSAVSRLREASGHAS
;
A
#
# COMPACT_ATOMS: atom_id res chain seq x y z
N MET A 1 -56.25 40.89 0.39
CA MET A 1 -57.18 41.34 1.46
C MET A 1 -57.30 40.22 2.49
N HIS A 2 -57.40 40.62 3.75
CA HIS A 2 -57.02 39.96 5.02
C HIS A 2 -57.43 38.51 5.35
N ASP A 3 -56.49 37.82 6.03
CA ASP A 3 -56.63 36.80 7.10
C ASP A 3 -57.15 37.47 8.41
N PRO A 4 -57.94 36.80 9.30
CA PRO A 4 -57.32 36.04 10.41
C PRO A 4 -58.12 34.83 10.93
N ALA A 5 -57.45 33.80 11.45
CA ALA A 5 -57.49 33.42 12.88
C ALA A 5 -57.08 31.96 13.19
N ARG A 6 -56.05 31.82 14.05
CA ARG A 6 -55.78 30.65 14.92
C ARG A 6 -56.44 30.83 16.30
N PRO A 7 -56.64 29.74 17.06
CA PRO A 7 -55.99 29.60 18.38
C PRO A 7 -55.61 28.13 18.71
N ARG A 8 -54.89 27.69 19.75
CA ARG A 8 -53.90 28.18 20.75
C ARG A 8 -53.33 26.91 21.43
N LEU A 9 -52.08 26.95 21.90
CA LEU A 9 -51.43 25.95 22.78
C LEU A 9 -51.84 26.14 24.26
N ARG A 10 -51.63 25.08 25.07
CA ARG A 10 -51.26 24.99 26.52
C ARG A 10 -52.01 23.82 27.20
N ASP A 11 -51.52 23.05 28.18
CA ASP A 11 -50.31 22.97 29.01
C ASP A 11 -50.25 21.52 29.57
N ALA A 12 -49.09 20.87 29.62
CA ALA A 12 -48.26 20.60 30.81
C ALA A 12 -48.72 19.40 31.68
N ASP A 13 -47.80 18.45 31.88
CA ASP A 13 -47.47 18.03 33.24
C ASP A 13 -46.04 17.47 33.32
N ALA A 14 -45.31 17.98 34.30
CA ALA A 14 -43.97 17.57 34.67
C ALA A 14 -44.05 16.88 36.04
N SER A 15 -43.39 15.73 36.20
CA SER A 15 -42.97 15.29 37.53
C SER A 15 -41.60 14.62 37.46
N ALA A 16 -40.79 14.95 38.45
CA ALA A 16 -39.37 14.67 38.58
C ALA A 16 -39.08 13.29 39.19
N ALA A 17 -37.94 12.70 38.81
CA ALA A 17 -37.17 11.81 39.68
C ALA A 17 -35.71 11.74 39.20
N SER A 18 -34.77 12.08 40.09
CA SER A 18 -33.32 11.92 39.91
C SER A 18 -32.83 10.52 40.39
N PRO A 19 -31.51 10.26 40.47
CA PRO A 19 -30.79 9.30 39.64
C PRO A 19 -30.56 7.92 40.31
N GLY A 20 -30.48 6.86 39.51
CA GLY A 20 -30.18 5.50 39.99
C GLY A 20 -29.19 4.77 39.09
N SER A 21 -28.07 4.37 39.67
CA SER A 21 -26.98 3.59 39.07
C SER A 21 -27.41 2.18 38.60
N ALA A 22 -26.97 1.74 37.43
CA ALA A 22 -26.79 0.31 37.12
C ALA A 22 -25.73 0.09 36.02
N ALA A 23 -24.98 -1.00 36.20
CA ALA A 23 -23.65 -1.32 35.68
C ALA A 23 -23.60 -1.77 34.18
N PRO A 24 -22.40 -2.02 33.62
CA PRO A 24 -22.15 -2.07 32.19
C PRO A 24 -22.43 -3.46 31.59
N GLY A 25 -23.00 -3.52 30.39
CA GLY A 25 -23.24 -4.80 29.74
C GLY A 25 -23.58 -4.72 28.26
N ARG A 26 -22.83 -5.52 27.48
CA ARG A 26 -23.05 -5.96 26.09
C ARG A 26 -22.34 -5.16 24.98
N ARG A 27 -21.01 -5.18 25.05
CA ARG A 27 -20.09 -5.04 23.89
C ARG A 27 -19.80 -6.37 23.16
N ALA A 28 -20.59 -7.41 23.38
CA ALA A 28 -20.35 -8.76 22.85
C ALA A 28 -21.54 -9.26 22.04
N GLY A 29 -21.78 -8.66 20.87
CA GLY A 29 -22.88 -9.05 19.97
C GLY A 29 -22.52 -9.06 18.48
N LEU A 30 -21.40 -8.44 18.09
CA LEU A 30 -21.01 -8.33 16.68
C LEU A 30 -19.85 -9.22 16.29
N ASP A 31 -19.20 -9.95 17.21
CA ASP A 31 -18.11 -10.88 16.83
C ASP A 31 -18.61 -12.29 16.48
N ARG A 32 -19.80 -12.69 16.96
CA ARG A 32 -20.34 -14.05 16.75
C ARG A 32 -21.07 -14.25 15.41
N VAL A 33 -21.52 -13.18 14.75
CA VAL A 33 -22.17 -13.29 13.42
C VAL A 33 -21.15 -13.52 12.30
N TRP A 34 -19.86 -13.29 12.55
CA TRP A 34 -18.81 -13.27 11.51
C TRP A 34 -17.97 -14.54 11.41
N ALA A 35 -18.18 -15.53 12.30
CA ALA A 35 -17.58 -16.86 12.15
C ALA A 35 -18.29 -17.70 11.06
N HIS A 36 -19.58 -17.44 10.80
CA HIS A 36 -20.39 -18.26 9.89
C HIS A 36 -20.30 -17.87 8.41
N HIS A 37 -19.78 -16.70 8.05
CA HIS A 37 -19.68 -16.27 6.65
C HIS A 37 -18.32 -16.60 5.98
N ARG A 38 -17.34 -17.14 6.72
CA ARG A 38 -16.07 -17.61 6.15
C ARG A 38 -16.20 -18.89 5.32
N SER A 39 -17.28 -19.67 5.51
CA SER A 39 -17.40 -21.02 4.93
C SER A 39 -18.20 -21.12 3.64
N SER A 40 -18.76 -20.03 3.11
CA SER A 40 -19.75 -20.14 2.00
C SER A 40 -19.25 -19.73 0.61
N PHE A 41 -18.08 -19.10 0.47
CA PHE A 41 -17.63 -18.63 -0.85
C PHE A 41 -16.11 -18.72 -1.05
N GLY A 42 -15.51 -19.83 -0.59
CA GLY A 42 -14.07 -20.08 -0.70
C GLY A 42 -13.50 -19.74 -2.07
N ILE A 43 -12.96 -18.53 -2.18
CA ILE A 43 -12.20 -18.01 -3.32
C ILE A 43 -11.23 -17.01 -2.70
N ASP A 44 -9.99 -17.47 -2.49
CA ASP A 44 -8.88 -16.57 -2.22
C ASP A 44 -8.61 -15.72 -3.48
N PRO A 45 -8.23 -14.43 -3.33
CA PRO A 45 -7.73 -13.65 -4.46
C PRO A 45 -6.54 -14.37 -5.14
N PRO A 46 -6.25 -14.11 -6.42
CA PRO A 46 -5.30 -14.89 -7.22
C PRO A 46 -3.99 -15.12 -6.48
N THR A 47 -3.50 -16.37 -6.51
CA THR A 47 -2.29 -16.80 -5.81
C THR A 47 -1.09 -15.94 -6.17
N VAL A 48 -0.69 -15.08 -5.22
CA VAL A 48 0.62 -14.44 -5.21
C VAL A 48 1.66 -15.52 -4.90
N ARG A 49 2.79 -15.50 -5.60
CA ARG A 49 3.85 -16.48 -5.42
C ARG A 49 4.40 -16.39 -3.99
N HIS A 50 4.00 -17.32 -3.14
CA HIS A 50 4.68 -17.60 -1.89
C HIS A 50 5.96 -18.38 -2.22
N ALA A 51 7.06 -18.03 -1.56
CA ALA A 51 8.31 -18.75 -1.71
C ALA A 51 8.12 -20.20 -1.21
N SER A 52 7.85 -21.12 -2.14
CA SER A 52 8.02 -22.56 -1.93
C SER A 52 8.86 -23.09 -3.08
N GLY A 53 9.99 -23.71 -2.73
CA GLY A 53 11.05 -24.06 -3.66
C GLY A 53 10.59 -25.03 -4.73
N ARG A 54 10.86 -24.70 -5.99
CA ARG A 54 11.10 -25.63 -7.10
C ARG A 54 11.73 -24.85 -8.27
N GLY A 55 12.90 -25.31 -8.70
CA GLY A 55 13.67 -24.67 -9.77
C GLY A 55 13.14 -25.03 -11.15
N HIS A 56 13.26 -24.11 -12.11
CA HIS A 56 13.20 -24.39 -13.55
C HIS A 56 13.98 -23.32 -14.33
N SER A 57 14.47 -23.74 -15.50
CA SER A 57 15.52 -23.12 -16.30
C SER A 57 15.07 -21.87 -17.05
N VAL A 58 16.04 -21.02 -17.38
CA VAL A 58 15.86 -19.76 -18.09
C VAL A 58 15.86 -20.00 -19.60
N ALA A 59 14.82 -19.54 -20.29
CA ALA A 59 14.82 -19.31 -21.73
C ALA A 59 15.05 -17.81 -21.99
N GLN A 60 15.94 -17.48 -22.92
CA GLN A 60 16.30 -16.11 -23.30
C GLN A 60 15.23 -15.44 -24.18
N PRO A 61 14.95 -14.14 -24.03
CA PRO A 61 14.19 -13.39 -25.03
C PRO A 61 15.10 -12.53 -25.92
N GLY A 62 14.89 -12.62 -27.23
CA GLY A 62 15.47 -11.74 -28.23
C GLY A 62 14.65 -10.47 -28.46
N GLY A 63 15.36 -9.40 -28.84
CA GLY A 63 14.95 -8.35 -29.78
C GLY A 63 13.67 -7.56 -29.49
N GLY A 64 13.81 -6.40 -28.84
CA GLY A 64 12.77 -5.37 -28.75
C GLY A 64 13.37 -3.96 -28.87
N THR A 65 12.97 -3.24 -29.91
CA THR A 65 13.46 -1.93 -30.36
C THR A 65 13.20 -0.78 -29.38
N CYS A 66 14.23 0.04 -29.14
CA CYS A 66 14.16 1.26 -28.34
C CYS A 66 13.67 2.45 -29.21
N VAL A 67 12.63 3.15 -28.75
CA VAL A 67 12.10 4.38 -29.38
C VAL A 67 12.67 5.58 -28.64
N VAL A 68 13.50 6.39 -29.31
CA VAL A 68 14.08 7.62 -28.74
C VAL A 68 13.29 8.84 -29.24
N ALA A 69 12.75 9.63 -28.31
CA ALA A 69 12.09 10.90 -28.61
C ALA A 69 13.12 11.98 -29.01
N ARG A 70 12.97 12.58 -30.19
CA ARG A 70 13.78 13.73 -30.64
C ARG A 70 13.28 15.03 -30.01
N ARG A 71 14.17 15.83 -29.40
CA ARG A 71 13.95 17.27 -29.17
C ARG A 71 14.66 18.09 -30.24
N ARG A 72 14.01 19.19 -30.65
CA ARG A 72 14.53 20.22 -31.56
C ARG A 72 15.53 21.12 -30.83
N GLY A 73 16.66 21.40 -31.49
CA GLY A 73 17.45 22.63 -31.34
C GLY A 73 18.36 22.69 -30.11
N GLY A 74 19.60 22.25 -30.26
CA GLY A 74 20.72 22.45 -29.33
C GLY A 74 21.83 21.46 -29.68
N GLU A 75 23.06 21.93 -29.90
CA GLU A 75 24.19 21.04 -30.21
C GLU A 75 24.41 20.02 -29.08
N PRO A 76 24.58 18.72 -29.40
CA PRO A 76 24.77 17.72 -28.36
C PRO A 76 26.16 17.88 -27.74
N GLY A 77 26.21 18.27 -26.48
CA GLY A 77 27.41 18.13 -25.66
C GLY A 77 27.84 16.66 -25.57
N ALA A 78 29.14 16.40 -25.60
CA ALA A 78 29.69 15.05 -25.52
C ALA A 78 29.16 14.32 -24.28
N LEU A 79 28.59 13.14 -24.48
CA LEU A 79 28.21 12.23 -23.40
C LEU A 79 29.49 11.66 -22.75
N PRO A 80 29.53 11.48 -21.43
CA PRO A 80 30.66 10.83 -20.77
C PRO A 80 30.77 9.36 -21.19
N ASP A 81 32.01 8.88 -21.32
CA ASP A 81 32.29 7.48 -21.63
C ASP A 81 31.65 6.55 -20.60
N ARG A 82 31.09 5.44 -21.11
CA ARG A 82 30.45 4.39 -20.31
C ARG A 82 31.17 3.07 -20.55
N ILE A 83 31.60 2.44 -19.46
CA ILE A 83 32.03 1.03 -19.43
C ILE A 83 31.00 0.29 -18.57
N ASP A 84 30.42 -0.81 -19.10
CA ASP A 84 29.41 -1.64 -18.42
C ASP A 84 28.21 -0.88 -17.82
N GLY A 85 27.74 0.17 -18.49
CA GLY A 85 26.51 0.88 -18.12
C GLY A 85 26.66 1.89 -16.97
N VAL A 86 27.86 2.09 -16.43
CA VAL A 86 28.14 3.07 -15.36
C VAL A 86 28.76 4.34 -15.95
N VAL A 87 28.30 5.51 -15.48
CA VAL A 87 28.88 6.82 -15.84
C VAL A 87 30.14 7.06 -15.00
N VAL A 88 31.31 7.16 -15.63
CA VAL A 88 32.57 7.45 -14.95
C VAL A 88 32.80 8.96 -14.95
N GLY A 89 32.58 9.60 -13.80
CA GLY A 89 32.95 11.01 -13.60
C GLY A 89 34.44 11.12 -13.27
N GLN A 90 35.20 11.88 -14.06
CA GLN A 90 36.56 12.27 -13.70
C GLN A 90 36.50 13.35 -12.61
N GLY A 91 36.71 12.95 -11.36
CA GLY A 91 37.05 13.89 -10.28
C GLY A 91 38.52 14.31 -10.37
N PRO A 92 38.89 15.49 -9.83
CA PRO A 92 40.26 15.96 -9.88
C PRO A 92 41.18 15.11 -8.99
N ALA A 93 42.45 15.05 -9.39
CA ALA A 93 43.50 14.22 -8.81
C ALA A 93 43.69 14.44 -7.29
N HIS A 94 43.87 13.32 -6.58
CA HIS A 94 44.31 13.28 -5.19
C HIS A 94 45.72 13.85 -5.05
N GLU A 95 45.87 14.91 -4.25
CA GLU A 95 47.16 15.38 -3.75
C GLU A 95 47.50 14.62 -2.45
N ALA A 96 48.71 14.08 -2.39
CA ALA A 96 49.19 13.22 -1.31
C ALA A 96 49.54 14.02 -0.05
N ALA A 97 49.11 13.54 1.12
CA ALA A 97 49.57 14.03 2.42
C ALA A 97 50.31 12.92 3.20
N ALA A 98 51.47 13.31 3.75
CA ALA A 98 52.50 12.49 4.39
C ALA A 98 52.09 11.89 5.76
N PRO A 99 52.85 10.91 6.31
CA PRO A 99 52.46 10.15 7.50
C PRO A 99 52.86 10.86 8.80
N GLY A 100 51.95 10.88 9.78
CA GLY A 100 52.19 11.45 11.11
C GLY A 100 51.31 10.79 12.18
N ALA A 101 51.94 10.45 13.30
CA ALA A 101 51.50 9.60 14.40
C ALA A 101 50.16 9.96 15.09
N GLY A 102 49.51 8.94 15.66
CA GLY A 102 48.44 9.12 16.64
C GLY A 102 47.58 7.88 16.86
N GLY A 103 48.08 6.93 17.65
CA GLY A 103 47.32 5.76 18.09
C GLY A 103 46.13 6.17 18.96
N GLY A 104 44.93 5.94 18.44
CA GLY A 104 43.69 5.99 19.19
C GLY A 104 42.74 4.96 18.58
N ALA A 105 42.61 3.80 19.22
CA ALA A 105 41.65 2.77 18.85
C ALA A 105 40.23 3.30 19.10
N THR A 106 39.74 4.13 18.18
CA THR A 106 38.31 4.36 18.01
C THR A 106 37.78 3.10 17.35
N GLY A 107 36.85 2.41 18.01
CA GLY A 107 36.20 1.23 17.45
C GLY A 107 35.64 1.59 16.07
N ARG A 108 36.31 1.13 15.01
CA ARG A 108 35.91 1.37 13.63
C ARG A 108 34.54 0.73 13.48
N ARG A 109 33.48 1.57 13.41
CA ARG A 109 32.17 1.11 12.93
C ARG A 109 32.44 0.31 11.64
N PRO A 110 31.95 -0.94 11.53
CA PRO A 110 32.20 -1.74 10.34
C PRO A 110 31.83 -0.93 9.11
N GLN A 111 32.79 -0.76 8.19
CA GLN A 111 32.56 -0.02 6.97
C GLN A 111 31.69 -0.88 6.07
N VAL A 112 30.41 -0.51 5.99
CA VAL A 112 29.44 -1.15 5.10
C VAL A 112 29.89 -0.85 3.68
N THR A 113 30.22 -1.87 2.90
CA THR A 113 30.44 -1.69 1.46
C THR A 113 29.10 -1.44 0.77
N PRO A 114 29.04 -0.74 -0.38
CA PRO A 114 27.79 -0.56 -1.13
C PRO A 114 27.08 -1.89 -1.47
N GLU A 115 27.82 -2.99 -1.45
CA GLU A 115 27.38 -4.36 -1.75
C GLU A 115 26.61 -4.99 -0.58
N ASP A 116 26.90 -4.53 0.65
CA ASP A 116 26.25 -4.97 1.90
C ASP A 116 25.04 -4.11 2.28
N GLN A 117 24.86 -2.96 1.61
CA GLN A 117 23.77 -2.04 1.89
C GLN A 117 22.46 -2.52 1.25
N VAL A 118 21.43 -2.75 2.08
CA VAL A 118 20.10 -3.12 1.60
C VAL A 118 19.30 -1.86 1.31
N SER A 119 18.65 -1.80 0.15
CA SER A 119 17.74 -0.72 -0.21
C SER A 119 16.28 -1.10 0.03
N ILE A 120 15.51 -0.21 0.66
CA ILE A 120 14.08 -0.42 0.93
C ILE A 120 13.24 0.74 0.40
N ALA A 121 12.25 0.41 -0.41
CA ALA A 121 11.20 1.32 -0.84
C ALA A 121 10.14 1.48 0.26
N VAL A 122 9.99 2.69 0.79
CA VAL A 122 9.04 3.03 1.86
C VAL A 122 7.93 3.92 1.29
N PRO A 123 6.65 3.56 1.49
CA PRO A 123 5.53 4.29 0.93
C PRO A 123 5.31 5.60 1.68
N THR A 124 5.04 6.68 0.94
CA THR A 124 4.56 7.94 1.53
C THR A 124 3.08 7.84 1.95
N GLY A 125 2.60 8.86 2.66
CA GLY A 125 1.19 8.95 3.07
C GLY A 125 0.85 8.06 4.26
N VAL A 126 -0.32 7.42 4.24
CA VAL A 126 -0.93 6.73 5.40
C VAL A 126 -0.06 5.62 6.00
N LEU A 127 0.77 4.96 5.18
CA LEU A 127 1.63 3.86 5.65
C LEU A 127 2.98 4.33 6.19
N LEU A 128 3.34 5.61 6.01
CA LEU A 128 4.68 6.11 6.32
C LEU A 128 5.01 5.95 7.80
N ASP A 129 4.18 6.50 8.69
CA ASP A 129 4.45 6.47 10.14
C ASP A 129 4.59 5.05 10.67
N GLY A 130 3.73 4.13 10.20
CA GLY A 130 3.81 2.71 10.55
C GLY A 130 5.10 2.04 10.04
N ALA A 131 5.53 2.39 8.83
CA ALA A 131 6.78 1.90 8.27
C ALA A 131 8.00 2.42 9.04
N LEU A 132 8.03 3.71 9.39
CA LEU A 132 9.13 4.31 10.18
C LEU A 132 9.19 3.72 11.59
N ALA A 133 8.04 3.54 12.23
CA ALA A 133 7.96 2.88 13.54
C ALA A 133 8.48 1.44 13.48
N LEU A 134 8.15 0.69 12.41
CA LEU A 134 8.66 -0.66 12.20
C LEU A 134 10.18 -0.68 11.99
N LEU A 135 10.71 0.23 11.15
CA LEU A 135 12.15 0.38 10.93
C LEU A 135 12.89 0.71 12.22
N ALA A 136 12.37 1.64 13.02
CA ALA A 136 12.94 2.00 14.32
C ALA A 136 12.91 0.81 15.29
N LYS A 137 11.78 0.08 15.37
CA LYS A 137 11.62 -1.09 16.22
C LYS A 137 12.55 -2.25 15.83
N SER A 138 12.77 -2.45 14.53
CA SER A 138 13.73 -3.45 14.02
C SER A 138 15.19 -3.06 14.26
N GLY A 139 15.45 -1.79 14.61
CA GLY A 139 16.77 -1.19 14.76
C GLY A 139 17.52 -1.01 13.44
N LEU A 140 16.85 -1.14 12.29
CA LEU A 140 17.48 -0.98 10.97
C LEU A 140 17.73 0.49 10.64
N ALA A 141 16.79 1.37 11.00
CA ALA A 141 16.92 2.80 10.84
C ALA A 141 16.00 3.51 11.84
N ARG A 142 16.46 4.61 12.43
CA ARG A 142 15.64 5.49 13.27
C ARG A 142 15.52 6.82 12.54
N LEU A 143 14.40 6.97 11.84
CA LEU A 143 14.10 8.13 11.00
C LEU A 143 12.80 8.76 11.48
N SER A 144 12.72 10.08 11.54
CA SER A 144 11.48 10.81 11.77
C SER A 144 10.86 11.30 10.45
N ALA A 145 9.55 11.54 10.45
CA ALA A 145 8.86 12.16 9.31
C ALA A 145 9.43 13.56 9.00
N GLU A 146 9.92 14.29 10.02
CA GLU A 146 10.55 15.60 9.82
C GLU A 146 11.92 15.49 9.14
N GLU A 147 12.74 14.48 9.51
CA GLU A 147 14.04 14.20 8.88
C GLU A 147 13.89 13.82 7.41
N LEU A 148 12.76 13.20 7.05
CA LEU A 148 12.45 12.84 5.67
C LEU A 148 12.11 14.06 4.80
N GLY A 149 11.55 15.14 5.37
CA GLY A 149 11.30 16.41 4.69
C GLY A 149 10.90 16.28 3.21
N ARG A 150 11.81 16.69 2.31
CA ARG A 150 11.73 16.47 0.84
C ARG A 150 12.76 15.46 0.31
N GLN A 151 13.54 14.84 1.18
CA GLN A 151 14.59 13.92 0.79
C GLN A 151 13.96 12.58 0.38
N LEU A 152 14.15 12.20 -0.89
CA LEU A 152 13.61 10.96 -1.44
C LEU A 152 14.51 9.75 -1.18
N LEU A 153 15.72 9.99 -0.66
CA LEU A 153 16.75 9.00 -0.42
C LEU A 153 17.49 9.35 0.85
N ILE A 154 17.52 8.42 1.81
CA ILE A 154 18.30 8.54 3.03
C ILE A 154 19.26 7.36 3.12
N ASP A 155 20.54 7.67 3.33
CA ASP A 155 21.59 6.69 3.57
C ASP A 155 21.84 6.56 5.09
N GLY A 156 21.43 5.42 5.66
CA GLY A 156 21.58 5.10 7.08
C GLY A 156 22.72 4.13 7.38
N GLY A 157 23.70 3.98 6.48
CA GLY A 157 24.78 2.99 6.60
C GLY A 157 24.33 1.62 6.08
N ALA A 158 23.75 0.77 6.94
CA ALA A 158 23.35 -0.60 6.56
C ALA A 158 22.05 -0.68 5.74
N LEU A 159 21.25 0.39 5.77
CA LEU A 159 19.98 0.49 5.06
C LEU A 159 19.88 1.81 4.30
N ARG A 160 19.54 1.73 3.03
CA ARG A 160 19.14 2.87 2.20
C ARG A 160 17.63 2.92 2.10
N VAL A 161 17.03 4.02 2.54
CA VAL A 161 15.57 4.23 2.48
C VAL A 161 15.23 5.09 1.28
N ILE A 162 14.29 4.62 0.47
CA ILE A 162 13.80 5.32 -0.72
C ILE A 162 12.32 5.63 -0.52
N LEU A 163 11.97 6.91 -0.41
CA LEU A 163 10.57 7.31 -0.31
C LEU A 163 9.91 7.33 -1.69
N VAL A 164 8.81 6.59 -1.82
CA VAL A 164 8.07 6.43 -3.07
C VAL A 164 6.57 6.52 -2.83
N ARG A 165 5.83 6.89 -3.87
CA ARG A 165 4.37 6.81 -3.81
C ARG A 165 3.96 5.34 -3.66
N PRO A 166 2.90 5.03 -2.90
CA PRO A 166 2.50 3.64 -2.66
C PRO A 166 2.34 2.80 -3.93
N THR A 167 1.76 3.36 -4.99
CA THR A 167 1.53 2.68 -6.27
C THR A 167 2.81 2.32 -7.03
N ASP A 168 3.91 3.01 -6.72
CA ASP A 168 5.18 2.88 -7.44
C ASP A 168 6.12 1.91 -6.72
N VAL A 169 5.84 1.53 -5.46
CA VAL A 169 6.66 0.59 -4.68
C VAL A 169 6.89 -0.74 -5.40
N PRO A 170 5.86 -1.42 -5.97
CA PRO A 170 6.09 -2.67 -6.70
C PRO A 170 7.10 -2.52 -7.82
N ALA A 171 7.01 -1.44 -8.62
CA ALA A 171 7.92 -1.22 -9.74
C ALA A 171 9.37 -1.03 -9.28
N TYR A 172 9.59 -0.27 -8.19
CA TYR A 172 10.94 -0.09 -7.63
C TYR A 172 11.55 -1.43 -7.19
N VAL A 173 10.74 -2.30 -6.59
CA VAL A 173 11.19 -3.62 -6.15
C VAL A 173 11.37 -4.56 -7.34
N ASP A 174 10.40 -4.63 -8.26
CA ASP A 174 10.46 -5.53 -9.42
C ASP A 174 11.65 -5.24 -10.33
N HIS A 175 11.98 -3.97 -10.54
CA HIS A 175 13.12 -3.56 -11.36
C HIS A 175 14.46 -3.50 -10.61
N GLY A 176 14.49 -3.88 -9.31
CA GLY A 176 15.71 -3.94 -8.52
C GLY A 176 16.30 -2.57 -8.14
N ALA A 177 15.52 -1.49 -8.31
CA ALA A 177 15.87 -0.18 -7.77
C ALA A 177 15.78 -0.14 -6.23
N ALA A 178 14.97 -1.05 -5.65
CA ALA A 178 14.96 -1.38 -4.24
C ALA A 178 15.01 -2.91 -4.05
N ASP A 179 15.75 -3.38 -3.04
CA ASP A 179 15.82 -4.81 -2.69
C ASP A 179 14.54 -5.27 -1.98
N LEU A 180 14.00 -4.41 -1.13
CA LEU A 180 12.79 -4.60 -0.33
C LEU A 180 11.79 -3.47 -0.58
N GLY A 181 10.52 -3.71 -0.28
CA GLY A 181 9.50 -2.66 -0.30
C GLY A 181 8.37 -2.90 0.69
N ILE A 182 7.83 -1.82 1.24
CA ILE A 182 6.61 -1.85 2.07
C ILE A 182 5.45 -1.34 1.22
N VAL A 183 4.39 -2.14 1.09
CA VAL A 183 3.29 -1.84 0.18
C VAL A 183 1.95 -2.36 0.71
N GLY A 184 0.85 -1.67 0.44
CA GLY A 184 -0.49 -2.16 0.80
C GLY A 184 -0.87 -3.38 -0.03
N LYS A 185 -1.52 -4.38 0.59
CA LYS A 185 -2.00 -5.59 -0.11
C LYS A 185 -2.98 -5.27 -1.25
N ASP A 186 -3.73 -4.18 -1.12
CA ASP A 186 -4.63 -3.65 -2.15
C ASP A 186 -3.89 -3.26 -3.43
N ILE A 187 -2.70 -2.68 -3.32
CA ILE A 187 -1.85 -2.35 -4.46
C ILE A 187 -1.32 -3.62 -5.11
N LEU A 188 -1.03 -4.66 -4.32
CA LEU A 188 -0.58 -5.95 -4.85
C LEU A 188 -1.67 -6.72 -5.61
N TRP A 189 -2.95 -6.55 -5.23
CA TRP A 189 -4.05 -7.11 -6.03
C TRP A 189 -4.17 -6.44 -7.39
N GLU A 190 -3.91 -5.13 -7.45
CA GLU A 190 -4.07 -4.34 -8.66
C GLU A 190 -2.85 -4.41 -9.58
N THR A 191 -1.65 -4.43 -9.01
CA THR A 191 -0.38 -4.39 -9.72
C THR A 191 0.29 -5.77 -9.69
N PRO A 192 0.10 -6.60 -10.74
CA PRO A 192 0.82 -7.86 -10.84
C PRO A 192 2.32 -7.55 -10.99
N GLY A 193 3.15 -8.34 -10.32
CA GLY A 193 4.59 -8.14 -10.31
C GLY A 193 5.35 -9.45 -10.18
N SER A 194 6.67 -9.33 -10.21
CA SER A 194 7.60 -10.44 -10.05
C SER A 194 8.10 -10.60 -8.62
N HIS A 195 7.91 -9.62 -7.75
CA HIS A 195 8.37 -9.63 -6.38
C HIS A 195 7.73 -10.76 -5.54
N TYR A 196 8.42 -11.15 -4.48
CA TYR A 196 7.88 -12.07 -3.48
C TYR A 196 7.23 -11.29 -2.35
N GLU A 197 6.04 -11.72 -1.92
CA GLU A 197 5.39 -11.23 -0.71
C GLU A 197 5.86 -12.06 0.49
N LEU A 198 6.66 -11.45 1.37
CA LEU A 198 7.39 -12.16 2.43
C LEU A 198 6.69 -12.14 3.78
N ILE A 199 6.12 -11.00 4.17
CA ILE A 199 5.60 -10.75 5.52
C ILE A 199 4.33 -9.89 5.45
N ASP A 200 3.29 -10.27 6.20
CA ASP A 200 2.21 -9.36 6.58
C ASP A 200 2.68 -8.50 7.75
N LEU A 201 2.80 -7.18 7.57
CA LEU A 201 3.33 -6.29 8.61
C LEU A 201 2.27 -5.88 9.65
N ARG A 202 1.01 -6.30 9.47
CA ARG A 202 -0.09 -6.14 10.43
C ARG A 202 -0.41 -4.69 10.85
N PHE A 203 -0.08 -3.71 10.02
CA PHE A 203 -0.51 -2.32 10.18
C PHE A 203 -1.14 -1.80 8.88
N GLY A 204 -1.73 -0.60 8.94
CA GLY A 204 -2.38 0.02 7.77
C GLY A 204 -3.65 -0.70 7.34
N GLY A 205 -4.38 -1.31 8.28
CA GLY A 205 -5.54 -2.14 8.01
C GLY A 205 -6.69 -1.38 7.34
N CYS A 206 -7.16 -1.88 6.20
CA CYS A 206 -8.36 -1.40 5.51
C CYS A 206 -9.07 -2.54 4.78
N ARG A 207 -10.23 -2.26 4.20
CA ARG A 207 -11.02 -3.20 3.40
C ARG A 207 -11.33 -2.60 2.05
N LEU A 208 -11.20 -3.40 0.99
CA LEU A 208 -11.72 -3.04 -0.32
C LEU A 208 -13.18 -3.48 -0.39
N VAL A 209 -14.10 -2.55 -0.66
CA VAL A 209 -15.54 -2.79 -0.54
C VAL A 209 -16.28 -2.34 -1.79
N LEU A 210 -17.36 -3.04 -2.12
CA LEU A 210 -18.37 -2.57 -3.05
C LEU A 210 -19.40 -1.78 -2.25
N ALA A 211 -19.56 -0.49 -2.58
CA ALA A 211 -20.51 0.40 -1.95
C ALA A 211 -21.45 1.02 -3.00
N VAL A 212 -22.70 1.25 -2.60
CA VAL A 212 -23.78 1.76 -3.47
C VAL A 212 -24.53 2.88 -2.73
N PRO A 213 -25.27 3.77 -3.43
CA PRO A 213 -26.13 4.74 -2.78
C PRO A 213 -27.07 4.10 -1.75
N ASP A 214 -27.25 4.74 -0.60
CA ASP A 214 -28.15 4.24 0.47
C ASP A 214 -29.57 3.99 -0.04
N ALA A 215 -30.04 4.86 -0.95
CA ALA A 215 -31.35 4.76 -1.57
C ALA A 215 -31.48 3.66 -2.64
N SER A 216 -30.38 2.99 -3.01
CA SER A 216 -30.43 1.93 -4.03
C SER A 216 -31.08 0.66 -3.48
N GLY A 217 -31.82 -0.04 -4.35
CA GLY A 217 -32.45 -1.33 -4.05
C GLY A 217 -31.49 -2.53 -3.99
N PHE A 218 -30.17 -2.31 -4.10
CA PHE A 218 -29.17 -3.37 -4.26
C PHE A 218 -28.83 -4.05 -2.93
N ASN A 219 -29.48 -5.16 -2.60
CA ASN A 219 -29.33 -5.88 -1.33
C ASN A 219 -28.59 -7.22 -1.45
N GLY A 220 -28.07 -7.53 -2.65
CA GLY A 220 -27.29 -8.72 -2.93
C GLY A 220 -27.26 -9.02 -4.43
N PRO A 221 -26.50 -10.03 -4.89
CA PRO A 221 -26.37 -10.38 -6.30
C PRO A 221 -27.70 -10.55 -7.03
N GLN A 222 -28.74 -11.01 -6.33
CA GLN A 222 -30.08 -11.24 -6.88
C GLN A 222 -30.81 -9.94 -7.27
N THR A 223 -30.37 -8.81 -6.73
CA THR A 223 -30.97 -7.48 -6.96
C THR A 223 -30.09 -6.58 -7.82
N TRP A 224 -28.89 -7.03 -8.19
CA TRP A 224 -27.98 -6.26 -9.03
C TRP A 224 -28.51 -6.22 -10.46
N PRO A 225 -28.24 -5.14 -11.20
CA PRO A 225 -28.58 -5.10 -12.62
C PRO A 225 -27.83 -6.20 -13.38
N PRO A 226 -28.35 -6.64 -14.55
CA PRO A 226 -27.67 -7.63 -15.39
C PRO A 226 -26.22 -7.26 -15.70
N MET A 227 -25.94 -5.96 -15.86
CA MET A 227 -24.59 -5.39 -15.94
C MET A 227 -24.47 -4.27 -14.93
N MET A 228 -23.58 -4.42 -13.95
CA MET A 228 -23.34 -3.41 -12.92
C MET A 228 -22.26 -2.44 -13.38
N ARG A 229 -22.50 -1.14 -13.25
CA ARG A 229 -21.52 -0.10 -13.58
C ARG A 229 -20.83 0.32 -12.29
N VAL A 230 -19.51 0.20 -12.20
CA VAL A 230 -18.75 0.53 -10.99
C VAL A 230 -17.59 1.47 -11.26
N ALA A 231 -17.42 2.48 -10.41
CA ALA A 231 -16.26 3.35 -10.46
C ALA A 231 -15.19 2.90 -9.45
N THR A 232 -13.92 2.87 -9.86
CA THR A 232 -12.84 2.43 -8.96
C THR A 232 -11.45 2.89 -9.39
N LYS A 233 -10.53 2.95 -8.42
CA LYS A 233 -9.07 3.03 -8.66
C LYS A 233 -8.45 1.65 -8.95
N TYR A 234 -9.20 0.57 -8.73
CA TYR A 234 -8.76 -0.82 -8.75
C TYR A 234 -9.45 -1.65 -9.86
N PRO A 235 -9.31 -1.27 -11.15
CA PRO A 235 -10.07 -1.89 -12.22
C PRO A 235 -9.80 -3.39 -12.38
N ARG A 236 -8.54 -3.85 -12.29
CA ARG A 236 -8.23 -5.28 -12.39
C ARG A 236 -8.86 -6.08 -11.27
N THR A 237 -8.75 -5.56 -10.04
CA THR A 237 -9.31 -6.21 -8.85
C THR A 237 -10.83 -6.28 -8.94
N ALA A 238 -11.48 -5.21 -9.42
CA ALA A 238 -12.92 -5.17 -9.65
C ALA A 238 -13.38 -6.20 -10.67
N VAL A 239 -12.78 -6.22 -11.86
CA VAL A 239 -13.11 -7.18 -12.93
C VAL A 239 -12.97 -8.61 -12.41
N THR A 240 -11.81 -8.95 -11.82
CA THR A 240 -11.55 -10.30 -11.29
C THR A 240 -12.59 -10.72 -10.26
N TRP A 241 -13.01 -9.81 -9.38
CA TRP A 241 -13.98 -10.11 -8.32
C TRP A 241 -15.39 -10.37 -8.84
N PHE A 242 -15.82 -9.63 -9.86
CA PHE A 242 -17.12 -9.80 -10.53
C PHE A 242 -17.15 -11.04 -11.43
N GLU A 243 -16.08 -11.29 -12.20
CA GLU A 243 -15.93 -12.48 -13.04
C GLU A 243 -16.02 -13.77 -12.22
N ALA A 244 -15.35 -13.83 -11.06
CA ALA A 244 -15.42 -14.97 -10.15
C ALA A 244 -16.83 -15.27 -9.62
N ARG A 245 -17.79 -14.34 -9.79
CA ARG A 245 -19.20 -14.45 -9.39
C ARG A 245 -20.16 -14.62 -10.55
N GLY A 246 -19.66 -14.64 -11.79
CA GLY A 246 -20.51 -14.68 -12.98
C GLY A 246 -21.39 -13.45 -13.17
N GLN A 247 -21.01 -12.30 -12.59
CA GLN A 247 -21.74 -11.04 -12.71
C GLN A 247 -21.07 -10.15 -13.73
N ALA A 248 -21.82 -9.69 -14.75
CA ALA A 248 -21.28 -8.74 -15.72
C ALA A 248 -21.07 -7.36 -15.08
N VAL A 249 -19.97 -6.72 -15.43
CA VAL A 249 -19.56 -5.42 -14.88
C VAL A 249 -19.00 -4.50 -15.97
N GLU A 250 -19.39 -3.24 -15.95
CA GLU A 250 -18.72 -2.14 -16.64
C GLU A 250 -17.88 -1.37 -15.62
N VAL A 251 -16.56 -1.33 -15.81
CA VAL A 251 -15.65 -0.68 -14.87
C VAL A 251 -15.20 0.68 -15.41
N VAL A 252 -15.52 1.74 -14.65
CA VAL A 252 -15.07 3.11 -14.90
C VAL A 252 -13.86 3.40 -14.02
N ARG A 253 -12.68 3.52 -14.62
CA ARG A 253 -11.45 3.84 -13.89
C ARG A 253 -11.45 5.30 -13.45
N LEU A 254 -11.26 5.56 -12.16
CA LEU A 254 -11.05 6.89 -11.60
C LEU A 254 -9.73 6.95 -10.83
N HIS A 255 -9.13 8.14 -10.76
CA HIS A 255 -7.89 8.37 -10.01
C HIS A 255 -8.15 8.91 -8.59
N GLY A 256 -9.32 9.51 -8.35
CA GLY A 256 -9.71 10.14 -7.09
C GLY A 256 -11.20 10.47 -7.08
N SER A 257 -11.71 10.91 -5.92
CA SER A 257 -13.10 11.32 -5.71
C SER A 257 -14.12 10.30 -6.21
N VAL A 258 -13.89 9.03 -5.89
CA VAL A 258 -14.70 7.92 -6.40
C VAL A 258 -16.12 7.99 -5.83
N GLU A 259 -16.25 8.49 -4.59
CA GLU A 259 -17.49 8.61 -3.83
C GLU A 259 -18.53 9.55 -4.47
N LEU A 260 -18.08 10.47 -5.33
CA LEU A 260 -18.96 11.39 -6.07
C LEU A 260 -19.64 10.69 -7.26
N ALA A 261 -19.02 9.67 -7.83
CA ALA A 261 -19.45 9.07 -9.10
C ALA A 261 -20.91 8.56 -9.08
N PRO A 262 -21.40 7.87 -8.02
CA PRO A 262 -22.80 7.47 -7.95
C PRO A 262 -23.77 8.66 -7.81
N GLN A 263 -23.36 9.71 -7.09
CA GLN A 263 -24.23 10.87 -6.83
C GLN A 263 -24.55 11.67 -8.10
N VAL A 264 -23.64 11.67 -9.07
CA VAL A 264 -23.82 12.34 -10.36
C VAL A 264 -24.36 11.40 -11.44
N GLY A 265 -24.76 10.17 -11.08
CA GLY A 265 -25.32 9.19 -12.00
C GLY A 265 -24.31 8.55 -12.97
N LEU A 266 -23.00 8.62 -12.68
CA LEU A 266 -21.97 8.03 -13.54
C LEU A 266 -22.01 6.50 -13.49
N VAL A 267 -22.25 5.92 -12.31
CA VAL A 267 -22.17 4.48 -12.02
C VAL A 267 -23.22 4.07 -10.97
N ASP A 268 -23.49 2.77 -10.89
CA ASP A 268 -24.40 2.17 -9.90
C ASP A 268 -23.78 2.06 -8.50
N GLY A 269 -22.46 1.88 -8.45
CA GLY A 269 -21.70 1.73 -7.23
C GLY A 269 -20.22 2.03 -7.40
N ILE A 270 -19.47 1.87 -6.33
CA ILE A 270 -18.02 2.09 -6.30
C ILE A 270 -17.31 0.92 -5.66
N ILE A 271 -16.07 0.69 -6.09
CA ILE A 271 -15.12 -0.13 -5.37
C ILE A 271 -14.00 0.76 -4.87
N ASP A 272 -13.90 0.96 -3.55
CA ASP A 272 -12.82 1.74 -2.94
C ASP A 272 -12.45 1.20 -1.57
N LEU A 273 -11.31 1.66 -1.05
CA LEU A 273 -10.84 1.30 0.28
C LEU A 273 -11.61 2.03 1.37
N THR A 274 -11.82 1.34 2.48
CA THR A 274 -12.34 1.95 3.69
C THR A 274 -11.73 1.33 4.95
N ALA A 275 -11.36 2.18 5.91
CA ALA A 275 -10.96 1.75 7.24
C ALA A 275 -12.17 1.75 8.20
N THR A 276 -12.72 2.94 8.46
CA THR A 276 -13.83 3.15 9.41
C THR A 276 -15.22 3.20 8.77
N GLY A 277 -15.30 3.35 7.45
CA GLY A 277 -16.56 3.58 6.73
C GLY A 277 -17.07 5.03 6.80
N ARG A 278 -16.34 5.96 7.42
CA ARG A 278 -16.82 7.35 7.59
C ARG A 278 -17.04 8.04 6.25
N THR A 279 -16.06 8.01 5.36
CA THR A 279 -16.14 8.65 4.03
C THR A 279 -17.33 8.16 3.22
N LEU A 280 -17.66 6.86 3.30
CA LEU A 280 -18.81 6.29 2.60
C LEU A 280 -20.14 6.85 3.18
N ARG A 281 -20.27 6.88 4.51
CA ARG A 281 -21.46 7.41 5.19
C ARG A 281 -21.66 8.90 4.90
N ASP A 282 -20.58 9.68 4.94
CA ASP A 282 -20.62 11.12 4.65
C ASP A 282 -21.11 11.39 3.21
N ASN A 283 -20.94 10.42 2.31
CA ASN A 283 -21.38 10.45 0.92
C ASN A 283 -22.66 9.63 0.64
N ARG A 284 -23.39 9.21 1.69
CA ARG A 284 -24.64 8.42 1.60
C ARG A 284 -24.48 7.11 0.81
N LEU A 285 -23.36 6.43 1.05
CA LEU A 285 -23.04 5.13 0.48
C LEU A 285 -23.06 4.05 1.56
N ARG A 286 -23.66 2.90 1.23
CA ARG A 286 -23.62 1.69 2.05
C ARG A 286 -22.81 0.60 1.39
N ILE A 287 -22.09 -0.15 2.22
CA ILE A 287 -21.33 -1.32 1.79
C ILE A 287 -22.31 -2.48 1.55
N ILE A 288 -22.19 -3.12 0.39
CA ILE A 288 -22.99 -4.30 0.03
C ILE A 288 -22.15 -5.55 -0.18
N ALA A 289 -20.83 -5.40 -0.37
CA ALA A 289 -19.92 -6.53 -0.38
C ALA A 289 -18.51 -6.10 0.06
N VAL A 290 -17.74 -7.07 0.57
CA VAL A 290 -16.32 -6.91 0.89
C VAL A 290 -15.54 -7.76 -0.11
N LEU A 291 -14.59 -7.14 -0.82
CA LEU A 291 -13.73 -7.80 -1.79
C LEU A 291 -12.53 -8.44 -1.09
N GLY A 292 -11.98 -7.76 -0.10
CA GLY A 292 -10.84 -8.27 0.68
C GLY A 292 -10.40 -7.30 1.77
N SER A 293 -9.52 -7.80 2.64
CA SER A 293 -8.85 -7.01 3.68
C SER A 293 -7.40 -6.75 3.30
N SER A 294 -6.96 -5.50 3.40
CA SER A 294 -5.59 -5.06 3.09
C SER A 294 -4.85 -4.65 4.36
N THR A 295 -3.58 -5.02 4.41
CA THR A 295 -2.57 -4.61 5.39
C THR A 295 -1.28 -4.29 4.65
N ALA A 296 -0.37 -3.58 5.30
CA ALA A 296 0.99 -3.40 4.78
C ALA A 296 1.70 -4.77 4.66
N ARG A 297 2.40 -4.97 3.55
CA ARG A 297 3.17 -6.16 3.20
C ARG A 297 4.62 -5.78 2.96
N LEU A 298 5.53 -6.64 3.39
CA LEU A 298 6.92 -6.60 2.95
C LEU A 298 7.06 -7.43 1.69
N ILE A 299 7.52 -6.79 0.62
CA ILE A 299 7.86 -7.45 -0.65
C ILE A 299 9.37 -7.40 -0.89
N ALA A 300 9.88 -8.31 -1.71
CA ALA A 300 11.31 -8.39 -2.04
C ALA A 300 11.54 -8.70 -3.52
N ASN A 301 12.62 -8.13 -4.05
CA ASN A 301 13.09 -8.43 -5.39
C ASN A 301 13.61 -9.88 -5.48
N GLN A 302 13.25 -10.60 -6.54
CA GLN A 302 13.67 -12.00 -6.68
C GLN A 302 15.18 -12.18 -6.84
N ALA A 303 15.85 -11.27 -7.54
CA ALA A 303 17.29 -11.34 -7.78
C ALA A 303 18.04 -10.97 -6.50
N SER A 304 17.66 -9.91 -5.80
CA SER A 304 18.27 -9.50 -4.52
C SER A 304 18.22 -10.61 -3.47
N LEU A 305 17.14 -11.40 -3.42
CA LEU A 305 17.04 -12.56 -2.53
C LEU A 305 18.02 -13.71 -2.86
N LYS A 306 18.56 -13.76 -4.09
CA LYS A 306 19.51 -14.78 -4.54
C LYS A 306 20.95 -14.28 -4.53
N THR A 307 21.17 -13.00 -4.84
CA THR A 307 22.50 -12.40 -5.00
C THR A 307 23.00 -11.72 -3.73
N ARG A 308 22.10 -11.15 -2.92
CA ARG A 308 22.42 -10.44 -1.66
C ARG A 308 21.82 -11.14 -0.44
N THR A 309 21.84 -12.47 -0.46
CA THR A 309 21.11 -13.32 0.48
C THR A 309 21.37 -12.96 1.94
N ALA A 310 22.63 -12.82 2.37
CA ALA A 310 22.94 -12.56 3.77
C ALA A 310 22.37 -11.23 4.30
N ALA A 311 22.61 -10.13 3.58
CA ALA A 311 22.16 -8.80 3.97
C ALA A 311 20.63 -8.68 3.94
N VAL A 312 19.99 -9.16 2.86
CA VAL A 312 18.52 -9.13 2.71
C VAL A 312 17.84 -10.02 3.76
N GLN A 313 18.33 -11.24 4.00
CA GLN A 313 17.74 -12.14 5.01
C GLN A 313 17.88 -11.59 6.42
N SER A 314 19.01 -10.94 6.74
CA SER A 314 19.19 -10.26 8.02
C SER A 314 18.15 -9.15 8.21
N ALA A 315 17.95 -8.29 7.21
CA ALA A 315 16.94 -7.24 7.26
C ALA A 315 15.51 -7.80 7.38
N VAL A 316 15.17 -8.82 6.58
CA VAL A 316 13.86 -9.48 6.61
C VAL A 316 13.59 -10.10 7.98
N SER A 317 14.57 -10.77 8.60
CA SER A 317 14.43 -11.39 9.92
C SER A 317 14.12 -10.36 11.00
N ARG A 318 14.87 -9.25 11.02
CA ARG A 318 14.64 -8.14 11.97
C ARG A 318 13.28 -7.49 11.80
N LEU A 319 12.81 -7.32 10.56
CA LEU A 319 11.47 -6.80 10.26
C LEU A 319 10.37 -7.79 10.69
N ARG A 320 10.61 -9.10 10.50
CA ARG A 320 9.69 -10.17 10.93
C ARG A 320 9.47 -10.13 12.44
N GLU A 321 10.55 -10.11 13.20
CA GLU A 321 10.51 -10.01 14.67
C GLU A 321 9.81 -8.72 15.11
N ALA A 322 10.17 -7.58 14.52
CA ALA A 322 9.56 -6.29 14.85
C ALA A 322 8.05 -6.23 14.55
N SER A 323 7.58 -6.93 13.52
CA SER A 323 6.16 -7.04 13.16
C SER A 323 5.33 -7.95 14.08
N GLY A 324 5.96 -8.58 15.09
CA GLY A 324 5.29 -9.49 16.01
C GLY A 324 5.08 -10.90 15.44
N HIS A 325 5.80 -11.26 14.38
CA HIS A 325 5.99 -12.64 13.98
C HIS A 325 7.25 -13.13 14.70
N ALA A 326 7.10 -13.68 15.90
CA ALA A 326 8.18 -14.43 16.51
C ALA A 326 8.47 -15.67 15.65
N SER A 327 9.75 -15.92 15.39
CA SER A 327 10.26 -17.10 14.67
C SER A 327 9.99 -18.38 15.44
#